data_AF-A0A919BMW2-F1
#
_entry.id   AF-A0A919BMW2-F1
#
_cell.length_a   1.000
_cell.length_b   1.000
_cell.length_c   1.000
_cell.angle_alpha   90.00
_cell.angle_beta   90.00
_cell.angle_gamma   90.00
#
_symmetry.space_group_name_H-M   'P 1'
#
loop_
_entity.id
_entity.type
_entity.pdbx_description
1 polymer ?
#
loop_
_entity_poly.entity_id
_entity_poly.type
_entity_poly.pdbx_seq_one_letter_code
_entity_poly.pdbx_strand_id
1 'polypeptide(L)'
;MKKTLRALVPVLLLLAVTGCDRFEPRGGEPLVPMPDHVPKGPVYASADEVVAALERAGLPCEVIRQPGTSTADCTTEIGGTGVENQIQVLNTTDFSRDEVGDSIDSWRSGGTTIVAAGNWFVRVLPNQEARYSQRIAEALGAVVLPPPYPLPDIPEEPAYATVGALADALEGAGLCVGRKEVDEETAYCGTRLPKGDPSCPRSSLLKRYDSVRERDDALRLHIRNGLVPAEIVTAGRWTAVYCDPAEARRAADALGGALVHHEAGSGPAG
;
A
#
# COMPACT_ATOMS: atom_id res chain seq x y z
N MET A 1 -62.85 -10.72 50.98
CA MET A 1 -61.66 -11.46 51.44
C MET A 1 -60.55 -11.33 50.40
N LYS A 2 -59.36 -10.95 50.88
CA LYS A 2 -58.01 -11.06 50.30
C LYS A 2 -57.67 -10.34 48.97
N LYS A 3 -56.87 -9.28 49.16
CA LYS A 3 -55.88 -8.68 48.25
C LYS A 3 -54.92 -9.74 47.69
N THR A 4 -54.44 -9.53 46.46
CA THR A 4 -53.00 -9.47 46.13
C THR A 4 -52.77 -9.02 44.70
N LEU A 5 -52.12 -7.86 44.55
CA LEU A 5 -51.35 -7.48 43.36
C LEU A 5 -50.28 -8.55 43.09
N ARG A 6 -50.02 -8.87 41.82
CA ARG A 6 -48.76 -9.50 41.39
C ARG A 6 -48.19 -8.71 40.22
N ALA A 7 -46.95 -8.29 40.41
CA ALA A 7 -46.18 -7.40 39.58
C ALA A 7 -45.54 -8.10 38.36
N LEU A 8 -45.34 -7.29 37.32
CA LEU A 8 -44.26 -7.24 36.32
C LEU A 8 -43.22 -8.38 36.31
N VAL A 9 -42.95 -8.93 35.11
CA VAL A 9 -41.65 -8.87 34.40
C VAL A 9 -41.88 -9.16 32.90
N PRO A 10 -41.72 -8.20 31.96
CA PRO A 10 -41.35 -8.53 30.59
C PRO A 10 -39.82 -8.55 30.51
N VAL A 11 -39.28 -9.71 30.13
CA VAL A 11 -37.86 -9.92 29.85
C VAL A 11 -37.51 -9.10 28.60
N LEU A 12 -36.91 -7.94 28.81
CA LEU A 12 -36.29 -7.15 27.76
C LEU A 12 -34.95 -7.81 27.42
N LEU A 13 -34.89 -8.51 26.29
CA LEU A 13 -33.63 -8.90 25.65
C LEU A 13 -32.99 -7.62 25.09
N LEU A 14 -32.14 -6.98 25.91
CA LEU A 14 -31.16 -6.01 25.44
C LEU A 14 -30.08 -6.78 24.66
N LEU A 15 -30.24 -6.85 23.35
CA LEU A 15 -29.14 -7.01 22.41
C LEU A 15 -28.24 -5.78 22.57
N ALA A 16 -27.22 -5.89 23.42
CA ALA A 16 -26.10 -4.96 23.45
C ALA A 16 -25.23 -5.23 22.20
N VAL A 17 -25.68 -4.74 21.05
CA VAL A 17 -24.81 -4.50 19.88
C VAL A 17 -24.49 -3.02 19.89
N THR A 18 -23.61 -2.62 20.80
CA THR A 18 -22.89 -1.36 20.71
C THR A 18 -21.44 -1.70 20.46
N GLY A 19 -21.14 -2.18 19.26
CA GLY A 19 -19.80 -2.05 18.68
C GLY A 19 -19.57 -0.59 18.31
N CYS A 20 -19.55 0.28 19.32
CA CYS A 20 -18.87 1.54 19.22
C CYS A 20 -17.41 1.19 19.46
N ASP A 21 -16.65 0.94 18.39
CA ASP A 21 -15.19 0.96 18.46
C ASP A 21 -14.77 2.40 18.76
N ARG A 22 -14.90 2.75 20.03
CA ARG A 22 -14.30 3.92 20.62
C ARG A 22 -12.82 3.60 20.67
N PHE A 23 -12.05 4.29 19.85
CA PHE A 23 -10.59 4.24 19.87
C PHE A 23 -10.13 4.53 21.30
N GLU A 24 -9.78 3.49 22.06
CA GLU A 24 -9.09 3.63 23.33
C GLU A 24 -7.61 3.85 22.99
N PRO A 25 -7.00 4.98 23.39
CA PRO A 25 -5.56 5.15 23.26
C PRO A 25 -4.88 3.96 23.94
N ARG A 26 -3.96 3.28 23.24
CA ARG A 26 -3.13 2.25 23.86
C ARG A 26 -2.39 2.90 25.03
N GLY A 27 -2.81 2.55 26.25
CA GLY A 27 -2.25 3.14 27.45
C GLY A 27 -0.76 2.89 27.54
N GLY A 28 0.05 3.97 27.47
CA GLY A 28 1.45 3.98 27.86
C GLY A 28 2.49 3.61 26.80
N GLU A 29 2.09 3.20 25.60
CA GLU A 29 3.04 3.03 24.49
C GLU A 29 3.35 4.38 23.83
N PRO A 30 4.61 4.64 23.43
CA PRO A 30 4.93 5.83 22.65
C PRO A 30 4.16 5.83 21.33
N LEU A 31 3.55 6.96 20.98
CA LEU A 31 2.89 7.15 19.69
C LEU A 31 3.87 6.88 18.55
N VAL A 32 3.39 6.22 17.49
CA VAL A 32 4.13 6.17 16.22
C VAL A 32 3.97 7.52 15.52
N PRO A 33 5.06 8.30 15.33
CA PRO A 33 4.94 9.62 14.72
C PRO A 33 4.52 9.50 13.25
N MET A 34 3.87 10.56 12.75
CA MET A 34 3.55 10.64 11.33
C MET A 34 4.84 10.60 10.50
N PRO A 35 4.94 9.76 9.46
CA PRO A 35 6.12 9.77 8.60
C PRO A 35 6.37 11.16 7.98
N ASP A 36 7.62 11.64 8.02
CA ASP A 36 7.98 13.00 7.62
C ASP A 36 7.61 13.37 6.18
N HIS A 37 7.54 12.37 5.30
CA HIS A 37 7.19 12.54 3.90
C HIS A 37 5.68 12.63 3.66
N VAL A 38 4.85 12.35 4.66
CA VAL A 38 3.40 12.59 4.56
C VAL A 38 3.17 14.09 4.52
N PRO A 39 2.47 14.63 3.51
CA PRO A 39 2.20 16.06 3.42
C PRO A 39 1.44 16.59 4.63
N LYS A 40 1.68 17.85 5.00
CA LYS A 40 0.93 18.53 6.08
C LYS A 40 -0.47 18.97 5.66
N GLY A 41 -0.76 18.95 4.37
CA GLY A 41 -2.08 19.22 3.80
C GLY A 41 -2.29 18.41 2.51
N PRO A 42 -3.51 18.41 1.94
CA PRO A 42 -4.67 19.18 2.40
C PRO A 42 -5.24 18.68 3.74
N VAL A 43 -5.91 19.57 4.46
CA VAL A 43 -6.65 19.28 5.70
C VAL A 43 -8.13 19.42 5.40
N TYR A 44 -8.93 18.47 5.86
CA TYR A 44 -10.38 18.45 5.67
C TYR A 44 -11.10 18.50 7.01
N ALA A 45 -12.26 19.14 7.03
CA ALA A 45 -13.11 19.22 8.22
C ALA A 45 -13.95 17.95 8.43
N SER A 46 -14.24 17.21 7.36
CA SER A 46 -15.07 16.00 7.40
C SER A 46 -14.70 14.99 6.30
N ALA A 47 -15.16 13.75 6.46
CA ALA A 47 -15.02 12.72 5.43
C ALA A 47 -15.77 13.09 4.14
N ASP A 48 -16.89 13.81 4.23
CA ASP A 48 -17.64 14.29 3.06
C ASP A 48 -16.81 15.23 2.17
N GLU A 49 -15.95 16.05 2.78
CA GLU A 49 -15.06 16.91 2.01
C GLU A 49 -13.99 16.12 1.25
N VAL A 50 -13.51 15.00 1.83
CA VAL A 50 -12.60 14.07 1.14
C VAL A 50 -13.33 13.41 -0.02
N VAL A 51 -14.55 12.91 0.18
CA VAL A 51 -15.40 12.34 -0.88
C VAL A 51 -15.59 13.34 -2.01
N ALA A 52 -16.01 14.57 -1.69
CA ALA A 52 -16.20 15.63 -2.67
C ALA A 52 -14.89 16.01 -3.40
N ALA A 53 -13.75 15.90 -2.73
CA ALA A 53 -12.44 16.11 -3.35
C ALA A 53 -12.08 14.99 -4.35
N LEU A 54 -12.34 13.73 -4.00
CA LEU A 54 -12.20 12.60 -4.92
C LEU A 54 -13.06 12.78 -6.17
N GLU A 55 -14.35 13.08 -5.99
CA GLU A 55 -15.29 13.26 -7.09
C GLU A 55 -14.88 14.42 -8.01
N ARG A 56 -14.46 15.55 -7.43
CA ARG A 56 -13.96 16.71 -8.20
C ARG A 56 -12.71 16.38 -9.01
N ALA A 57 -11.88 15.46 -8.53
CA ALA A 57 -10.71 14.97 -9.25
C ALA A 57 -11.04 13.87 -10.29
N GLY A 58 -12.32 13.55 -10.50
CA GLY A 58 -12.74 12.50 -11.43
C GLY A 58 -12.51 11.09 -10.91
N LEU A 59 -12.50 10.91 -9.59
CA LEU A 59 -12.46 9.62 -8.90
C LEU A 59 -13.84 9.40 -8.25
N PRO A 60 -14.80 8.74 -8.93
CA PRO A 60 -16.12 8.50 -8.37
C PRO A 60 -16.03 7.77 -7.03
N CYS A 61 -16.88 8.14 -6.08
CA CYS A 61 -16.87 7.64 -4.71
C CYS A 61 -18.31 7.62 -4.19
N GLU A 62 -19.07 6.60 -4.59
CA GLU A 62 -20.46 6.43 -4.20
C GLU A 62 -20.54 6.01 -2.73
N VAL A 63 -21.03 6.89 -1.86
CA VAL A 63 -21.07 6.63 -0.41
C VAL A 63 -22.03 5.47 -0.10
N ILE A 64 -21.50 4.44 0.56
CA ILE A 64 -22.26 3.25 0.98
C ILE A 64 -22.49 3.22 2.49
N ARG A 65 -21.63 3.87 3.28
CA ARG A 65 -21.75 3.94 4.74
C ARG A 65 -21.17 5.25 5.24
N GLN A 66 -21.84 5.90 6.18
CA GLN A 66 -21.35 7.11 6.82
C GLN A 66 -21.69 7.10 8.31
N PRO A 67 -20.85 6.49 9.16
CA PRO A 67 -21.11 6.37 10.59
C PRO A 67 -21.10 7.72 11.34
N GLY A 68 -20.52 8.77 10.73
CA GLY A 68 -20.46 10.11 11.29
C GLY A 68 -19.76 11.09 10.34
N THR A 69 -19.43 12.28 10.85
CA THR A 69 -18.75 13.32 10.04
C THR A 69 -17.27 13.03 9.78
N SER A 70 -16.64 12.22 10.64
CA SER A 70 -15.22 11.87 10.57
C SER A 70 -14.91 10.66 9.71
N THR A 71 -15.92 9.90 9.31
CA THR A 71 -15.74 8.58 8.68
C THR A 71 -16.77 8.36 7.59
N ALA A 72 -16.31 7.91 6.42
CA ALA A 72 -17.17 7.52 5.32
C ALA A 72 -16.57 6.31 4.60
N ASP A 73 -17.41 5.41 4.13
CA ASP A 73 -17.04 4.40 3.16
C ASP A 73 -17.76 4.67 1.85
N CYS A 74 -17.03 4.59 0.76
CA CYS A 74 -17.59 4.74 -0.57
C CYS A 74 -17.04 3.68 -1.52
N THR A 75 -17.76 3.42 -2.61
CA THR A 75 -17.36 2.46 -3.63
C THR A 75 -17.18 3.11 -4.98
N THR A 76 -16.35 2.48 -5.81
CA THR A 76 -16.15 2.84 -7.21
C THR A 76 -15.89 1.60 -8.04
N GLU A 77 -16.06 1.69 -9.35
CA GLU A 77 -15.71 0.59 -10.26
C GLU A 77 -14.44 0.92 -11.06
N ILE A 78 -13.49 -0.02 -11.07
CA ILE A 78 -12.24 0.10 -11.82
C ILE A 78 -12.06 -1.17 -12.64
N GLY A 79 -12.14 -1.05 -13.97
CA GLY A 79 -11.99 -2.20 -14.86
C GLY A 79 -13.02 -3.31 -14.60
N GLY A 80 -14.23 -2.95 -14.14
CA GLY A 80 -15.28 -3.91 -13.76
C GLY A 80 -15.11 -4.55 -12.38
N THR A 81 -14.12 -4.12 -11.59
CA THR A 81 -13.91 -4.55 -10.20
C THR A 81 -14.38 -3.45 -9.25
N GLY A 82 -15.23 -3.81 -8.29
CA GLY A 82 -15.63 -2.92 -7.21
C GLY A 82 -14.49 -2.67 -6.23
N VAL A 83 -14.23 -1.41 -5.94
CA VAL A 83 -13.21 -0.95 -4.99
C VAL A 83 -13.90 -0.12 -3.92
N GLU A 84 -13.64 -0.46 -2.66
CA GLU A 84 -14.13 0.26 -1.49
C GLU A 84 -13.01 1.16 -0.93
N ASN A 85 -13.37 2.41 -0.63
CA ASN A 85 -12.54 3.37 0.05
C ASN A 85 -13.11 3.61 1.44
N GLN A 86 -12.35 3.24 2.47
CA GLN A 86 -12.68 3.57 3.86
C GLN A 86 -11.90 4.84 4.22
N ILE A 87 -12.62 5.93 4.47
CA ILE A 87 -12.10 7.28 4.66
C ILE A 87 -12.20 7.64 6.14
N GLN A 88 -11.11 8.13 6.70
CA GLN A 88 -11.06 8.68 8.04
C GLN A 88 -10.47 10.08 8.02
N VAL A 89 -11.10 10.99 8.75
CA VAL A 89 -10.66 12.37 9.01
C VAL A 89 -10.61 12.58 10.51
N LEU A 90 -9.47 13.02 11.02
CA LEU A 90 -9.27 13.29 12.45
C LEU A 90 -9.24 14.80 12.69
N ASN A 91 -10.06 15.28 13.64
CA ASN A 91 -10.12 16.70 13.95
C ASN A 91 -8.77 17.19 14.49
N THR A 92 -8.15 18.17 13.84
CA THR A 92 -6.85 18.73 14.24
C THR A 92 -6.87 19.47 15.58
N THR A 93 -8.05 19.77 16.12
CA THR A 93 -8.22 20.33 17.48
C THR A 93 -8.10 19.26 18.55
N ASP A 94 -8.55 18.03 18.24
CA ASP A 94 -8.64 16.92 19.19
C ASP A 94 -7.47 15.93 19.03
N PHE A 95 -6.86 15.89 17.84
CA PHE A 95 -5.78 14.98 17.48
C PHE A 95 -4.56 15.75 16.99
N SER A 96 -3.44 15.51 17.64
CA SER A 96 -2.11 15.91 17.17
C SER A 96 -1.72 15.13 15.93
N ARG A 97 -0.71 15.64 15.21
CA ARG A 97 -0.17 14.97 14.02
C ARG A 97 0.36 13.56 14.32
N ASP A 98 0.95 13.35 15.48
CA ASP A 98 1.49 12.04 15.87
C ASP A 98 0.37 11.07 16.21
N GLU A 99 -0.76 11.53 16.77
CA GLU A 99 -1.95 10.67 16.96
C GLU A 99 -2.60 10.28 15.62
N VAL A 100 -2.54 11.15 14.60
CA VAL A 100 -2.91 10.76 13.22
C VAL A 100 -1.92 9.72 12.67
N GLY A 101 -0.62 9.89 12.93
CA GLY A 101 0.43 8.94 12.57
C GLY A 101 0.19 7.55 13.17
N ASP A 102 -0.11 7.50 14.47
CA ASP A 102 -0.40 6.28 15.22
C ASP A 102 -1.66 5.58 14.69
N SER A 103 -2.69 6.35 14.35
CA SER A 103 -3.90 5.83 13.72
C SER A 103 -3.60 5.18 12.36
N ILE A 104 -2.80 5.84 11.53
CA ILE A 104 -2.35 5.32 10.24
C ILE A 104 -1.54 4.04 10.43
N ASP A 105 -0.61 4.01 11.38
CA ASP A 105 0.21 2.83 11.66
C ASP A 105 -0.65 1.63 12.06
N SER A 106 -1.62 1.85 12.97
CA SER A 106 -2.58 0.81 13.37
C SER A 106 -3.33 0.23 12.17
N TRP A 107 -3.78 1.06 11.23
CA TRP A 107 -4.48 0.60 10.02
C TRP A 107 -3.56 -0.15 9.05
N ARG A 108 -2.30 0.28 8.95
CA ARG A 108 -1.27 -0.35 8.11
C ARG A 108 -0.83 -1.72 8.65
N SER A 109 -0.82 -1.89 9.98
CA SER A 109 -0.42 -3.14 10.65
C SER A 109 -1.24 -4.36 10.19
N GLY A 110 -2.49 -4.15 9.74
CA GLY A 110 -3.35 -5.16 9.15
C GLY A 110 -2.98 -5.60 7.72
N GLY A 111 -1.82 -5.20 7.20
CA GLY A 111 -1.36 -5.56 5.86
C GLY A 111 -2.00 -4.71 4.76
N THR A 112 -2.36 -3.46 5.07
CA THR A 112 -3.14 -2.58 4.20
C THR A 112 -2.31 -1.39 3.68
N THR A 113 -2.56 -1.05 2.42
CA THR A 113 -2.07 0.18 1.79
C THR A 113 -2.98 1.35 2.19
N ILE A 114 -2.37 2.45 2.63
CA ILE A 114 -3.07 3.66 3.05
C ILE A 114 -2.64 4.82 2.16
N VAL A 115 -3.58 5.66 1.74
CA VAL A 115 -3.29 6.98 1.15
C VAL A 115 -3.50 8.03 2.21
N ALA A 116 -2.52 8.91 2.46
CA ALA A 116 -2.59 9.85 3.58
C ALA A 116 -2.02 11.23 3.25
N ALA A 117 -2.66 12.26 3.82
CA ALA A 117 -2.16 13.63 3.89
C ALA A 117 -2.82 14.37 5.04
N GLY A 118 -2.20 15.45 5.52
CA GLY A 118 -2.79 16.34 6.52
C GLY A 118 -3.31 15.60 7.74
N ASN A 119 -4.64 15.61 7.90
CA ASN A 119 -5.38 14.98 8.99
C ASN A 119 -6.31 13.83 8.55
N TRP A 120 -6.12 13.31 7.34
CA TRP A 120 -7.00 12.30 6.75
C TRP A 120 -6.21 11.16 6.14
N PHE A 121 -6.86 10.01 6.03
CA PHE A 121 -6.32 8.86 5.36
C PHE A 121 -7.43 7.98 4.76
N VAL A 122 -7.08 7.27 3.70
CA VAL A 122 -7.97 6.37 2.95
C VAL A 122 -7.33 5.00 2.86
N ARG A 123 -8.08 3.99 3.28
CA ARG A 123 -7.80 2.59 3.01
C ARG A 123 -8.54 2.16 1.77
N VAL A 124 -7.79 1.61 0.82
CA VAL A 124 -8.33 1.10 -0.45
C VAL A 124 -8.44 -0.42 -0.39
N LEU A 125 -9.65 -0.94 -0.61
CA LEU A 125 -9.96 -2.37 -0.60
C LEU A 125 -10.49 -2.83 -1.95
N PRO A 126 -10.03 -3.97 -2.49
CA PRO A 126 -8.96 -4.81 -1.94
C PRO A 126 -7.57 -4.15 -2.07
N ASN A 127 -6.64 -4.45 -1.16
CA ASN A 127 -5.30 -3.82 -1.10
C ASN A 127 -4.41 -4.03 -2.36
N GLN A 128 -4.90 -4.75 -3.39
CA GLN A 128 -4.17 -5.04 -4.64
C GLN A 128 -4.27 -3.90 -5.66
N GLU A 129 -5.11 -2.89 -5.41
CA GLU A 129 -5.32 -1.74 -6.31
C GLU A 129 -4.28 -0.63 -6.09
N ALA A 130 -2.99 -0.98 -6.18
CA ALA A 130 -1.87 -0.05 -5.98
C ALA A 130 -1.93 1.15 -6.95
N ARG A 131 -2.31 0.91 -8.21
CA ARG A 131 -2.46 1.98 -9.21
C ARG A 131 -3.57 2.95 -8.86
N TYR A 132 -4.68 2.47 -8.29
CA TYR A 132 -5.76 3.35 -7.86
C TYR A 132 -5.36 4.17 -6.62
N SER A 133 -4.67 3.56 -5.67
CA SER A 133 -4.10 4.26 -4.52
C SER A 133 -3.17 5.41 -4.95
N GLN A 134 -2.33 5.17 -5.96
CA GLN A 134 -1.48 6.21 -6.58
C GLN A 134 -2.31 7.34 -7.21
N ARG A 135 -3.38 7.02 -7.94
CA ARG A 135 -4.27 8.03 -8.52
C ARG A 135 -4.93 8.91 -7.46
N ILE A 136 -5.36 8.34 -6.33
CA ILE A 136 -5.88 9.12 -5.20
C ILE A 136 -4.79 10.05 -4.65
N ALA A 137 -3.59 9.52 -4.44
CA ALA A 137 -2.47 10.27 -3.92
C ALA A 137 -2.11 11.47 -4.82
N GLU A 138 -1.99 11.25 -6.12
CA GLU A 138 -1.75 12.29 -7.12
C GLU A 138 -2.86 13.34 -7.15
N ALA A 139 -4.12 12.89 -7.16
CA ALA A 139 -5.29 13.75 -7.25
C ALA A 139 -5.43 14.70 -6.05
N LEU A 140 -5.12 14.21 -4.85
CA LEU A 140 -5.36 14.93 -3.60
C LEU A 140 -4.07 15.47 -2.96
N GLY A 141 -2.92 15.36 -3.62
CA GLY A 141 -1.64 15.81 -3.08
C GLY A 141 -1.23 15.03 -1.82
N ALA A 142 -1.48 13.73 -1.82
CA ALA A 142 -1.19 12.80 -0.73
C ALA A 142 -0.05 11.84 -1.09
N VAL A 143 0.27 10.93 -0.16
CA VAL A 143 1.25 9.86 -0.39
C VAL A 143 0.63 8.49 -0.15
N VAL A 144 1.14 7.49 -0.87
CA VAL A 144 0.80 6.08 -0.64
C VAL A 144 1.77 5.51 0.39
N LEU A 145 1.23 5.02 1.49
CA LEU A 145 1.94 4.31 2.54
C LEU A 145 1.67 2.81 2.37
N PRO A 146 2.68 2.02 2.00
CA PRO A 146 2.50 0.58 1.85
C PRO A 146 2.30 -0.10 3.20
N PRO A 147 1.84 -1.35 3.25
CA PRO A 147 1.90 -2.15 4.48
C PRO A 147 3.35 -2.23 5.00
N PRO A 148 3.60 -2.30 6.32
CA PRO A 148 4.95 -2.24 6.90
C PRO A 148 5.62 -3.62 6.89
N TYR A 149 5.54 -4.36 5.78
CA TYR A 149 6.13 -5.69 5.68
C TYR A 149 7.66 -5.61 5.80
N PRO A 150 8.29 -6.57 6.51
CA PRO A 150 9.74 -6.65 6.57
C PRO A 150 10.28 -6.91 5.16
N LEU A 151 11.33 -6.18 4.81
CA LEU A 151 12.14 -6.47 3.64
C LEU A 151 13.40 -7.21 4.11
N PRO A 152 14.04 -8.04 3.25
CA PRO A 152 15.35 -8.58 3.56
C PRO A 152 16.37 -7.44 3.72
N ASP A 153 17.56 -7.78 4.23
CA ASP A 153 18.69 -6.84 4.24
C ASP A 153 19.11 -6.54 2.80
N ILE A 154 18.68 -5.39 2.28
CA ILE A 154 19.01 -4.91 0.94
C ILE A 154 20.24 -4.02 1.00
N PRO A 155 21.32 -4.34 0.26
CA PRO A 155 22.52 -3.52 0.26
C PRO A 155 22.26 -2.13 -0.36
N GLU A 156 22.91 -1.10 0.17
CA GLU A 156 22.83 0.28 -0.36
C GLU A 156 23.62 0.46 -1.67
N GLU A 157 24.50 -0.48 -2.00
CA GLU A 157 25.32 -0.48 -3.21
C GLU A 157 25.17 -1.83 -3.94
N PRO A 158 25.33 -1.87 -5.27
CA PRO A 158 25.67 -0.75 -6.14
C PRO A 158 24.50 0.19 -6.40
N ALA A 159 24.76 1.50 -6.45
CA ALA A 159 23.82 2.52 -6.89
C ALA A 159 24.15 2.98 -8.32
N TYR A 160 23.28 2.63 -9.27
CA TYR A 160 23.43 3.09 -10.65
C TYR A 160 22.84 4.48 -10.85
N ALA A 161 23.61 5.36 -11.50
CA ALA A 161 23.17 6.72 -11.79
C ALA A 161 21.98 6.77 -12.75
N THR A 162 21.86 5.81 -13.67
CA THR A 162 20.79 5.73 -14.67
C THR A 162 20.30 4.30 -14.83
N VAL A 163 19.06 4.11 -15.31
CA VAL A 163 18.57 2.77 -15.67
C VAL A 163 19.40 2.14 -16.80
N GLY A 164 19.98 2.96 -17.69
CA GLY A 164 20.91 2.53 -18.72
C GLY A 164 22.17 1.89 -18.15
N ALA A 165 22.78 2.48 -17.12
CA ALA A 165 23.97 1.92 -16.46
C ALA A 165 23.67 0.59 -15.75
N LEU A 166 22.49 0.45 -15.15
CA LEU A 166 22.01 -0.83 -14.61
C LEU A 166 21.86 -1.87 -15.73
N ALA A 167 21.25 -1.49 -16.86
CA ALA A 167 21.09 -2.37 -18.00
C ALA A 167 22.43 -2.81 -18.60
N ASP A 168 23.41 -1.91 -18.70
CA ASP A 168 24.76 -2.21 -19.18
C ASP A 168 25.48 -3.21 -18.26
N ALA A 169 25.31 -3.07 -16.93
CA ALA A 169 25.85 -4.02 -15.96
C ALA A 169 25.22 -5.42 -16.12
N LEU A 170 23.90 -5.48 -16.32
CA LEU A 170 23.19 -6.74 -16.60
C LEU A 170 23.58 -7.33 -17.97
N GLU A 171 23.81 -6.51 -18.98
CA GLU A 171 24.30 -6.95 -20.29
C GLU A 171 25.71 -7.55 -20.17
N GLY A 172 26.60 -6.91 -19.41
CA GLY A 172 27.94 -7.44 -19.09
C GLY A 172 27.89 -8.80 -18.38
N ALA A 173 26.88 -9.03 -17.54
CA ALA A 173 26.61 -10.32 -16.91
C ALA A 173 25.88 -11.34 -17.82
N GLY A 174 25.49 -10.93 -19.03
CA GLY A 174 24.75 -11.75 -19.99
C GLY A 174 23.28 -11.97 -19.62
N LEU A 175 22.70 -11.08 -18.82
CA LEU A 175 21.34 -11.13 -18.26
C LEU A 175 20.41 -10.05 -18.85
N CYS A 176 20.90 -9.25 -19.79
CA CYS A 176 20.11 -8.33 -20.60
C CYS A 176 20.42 -8.54 -22.09
N VAL A 177 19.39 -8.68 -22.92
CA VAL A 177 19.48 -8.74 -24.39
C VAL A 177 18.36 -7.89 -24.98
N GLY A 178 18.66 -7.08 -26.00
CA GLY A 178 17.62 -6.32 -26.70
C GLY A 178 16.93 -5.30 -25.81
N ARG A 179 17.72 -4.50 -25.07
CA ARG A 179 17.24 -3.41 -24.22
C ARG A 179 16.21 -2.55 -24.94
N LYS A 180 15.12 -2.24 -24.23
CA LYS A 180 14.12 -1.25 -24.63
C LYS A 180 13.89 -0.27 -23.50
N GLU A 181 14.42 0.94 -23.65
CA GLU A 181 14.15 2.04 -22.73
C GLU A 181 12.71 2.51 -22.90
N VAL A 182 12.05 2.80 -21.77
CA VAL A 182 10.70 3.35 -21.72
C VAL A 182 10.79 4.83 -21.40
N ASP A 183 11.56 5.15 -20.36
CA ASP A 183 11.84 6.49 -19.85
C ASP A 183 13.20 6.50 -19.12
N GLU A 184 13.55 7.61 -18.47
CA GLU A 184 14.84 7.79 -17.78
C GLU A 184 15.06 6.82 -16.60
N GLU A 185 13.99 6.23 -16.09
CA GLU A 185 13.99 5.40 -14.89
C GLU A 185 13.62 3.94 -15.16
N THR A 186 13.03 3.67 -16.32
CA THR A 186 12.43 2.39 -16.65
C THR A 186 12.96 1.85 -17.96
N ALA A 187 13.42 0.59 -17.94
CA ALA A 187 13.82 -0.13 -19.13
C ALA A 187 13.37 -1.59 -19.06
N TYR A 188 13.24 -2.23 -20.22
CA TYR A 188 13.04 -3.66 -20.34
C TYR A 188 14.29 -4.32 -20.93
N CYS A 189 14.68 -5.45 -20.34
CA CYS A 189 15.76 -6.29 -20.83
C CYS A 189 15.20 -7.66 -21.22
N GLY A 190 15.40 -8.08 -22.46
CA GLY A 190 15.09 -9.44 -22.88
C GLY A 190 15.97 -10.46 -22.16
N THR A 191 15.38 -11.57 -21.72
CA THR A 191 16.10 -12.69 -21.09
C THR A 191 16.38 -13.79 -22.10
N ARG A 192 17.43 -14.60 -21.88
CA ARG A 192 17.92 -15.60 -22.87
C ARG A 192 17.16 -16.92 -22.83
N LEU A 193 16.15 -17.05 -21.98
CA LEU A 193 15.44 -18.31 -21.76
C LEU A 193 14.58 -18.74 -22.96
N PRO A 194 14.50 -20.05 -23.28
CA PRO A 194 13.62 -20.60 -24.30
C PRO A 194 12.14 -20.32 -24.00
N LYS A 195 11.24 -20.43 -25.00
CA LYS A 195 9.83 -20.06 -24.85
C LYS A 195 9.22 -20.98 -23.81
N GLY A 196 8.83 -20.44 -22.66
CA GLY A 196 8.20 -21.19 -21.58
C GLY A 196 7.25 -20.27 -20.83
N ASP A 197 6.00 -20.71 -20.73
CA ASP A 197 4.88 -20.10 -20.01
C ASP A 197 4.43 -18.68 -20.46
N PRO A 198 3.22 -18.52 -21.04
CA PRO A 198 2.63 -17.21 -21.33
C PRO A 198 2.47 -16.30 -20.10
N SER A 199 2.49 -16.86 -18.89
CA SER A 199 2.43 -16.10 -17.63
C SER A 199 3.77 -15.47 -17.21
N CYS A 200 4.88 -15.83 -17.87
CA CYS A 200 6.19 -15.25 -17.63
C CYS A 200 6.72 -14.51 -18.88
N PRO A 201 6.59 -13.17 -18.98
CA PRO A 201 7.18 -12.43 -20.07
C PRO A 201 8.72 -12.56 -20.04
N ARG A 202 9.34 -12.77 -21.21
CA ARG A 202 10.81 -12.83 -21.40
C ARG A 202 11.51 -11.48 -21.25
N SER A 203 10.94 -10.57 -20.49
CA SER A 203 11.47 -9.23 -20.30
C SER A 203 11.58 -8.98 -18.81
N SER A 204 12.81 -8.79 -18.35
CA SER A 204 13.05 -8.21 -17.03
C SER A 204 12.71 -6.73 -17.06
N LEU A 205 11.83 -6.30 -16.15
CA LEU A 205 11.56 -4.89 -15.92
C LEU A 205 12.65 -4.36 -14.99
N LEU A 206 13.38 -3.35 -15.47
CA LEU A 206 14.34 -2.60 -14.71
C LEU A 206 13.71 -1.27 -14.31
N LYS A 207 13.83 -0.93 -13.02
CA LYS A 207 13.39 0.37 -12.52
C LYS A 207 14.44 0.99 -11.60
N ARG A 208 14.73 2.27 -11.79
CA ARG A 208 15.46 3.12 -10.87
C ARG A 208 14.46 3.99 -10.09
N TYR A 209 14.83 4.36 -8.87
CA TYR A 209 14.02 5.19 -7.97
C TYR A 209 14.77 6.44 -7.54
N ASP A 210 14.04 7.45 -7.09
CA ASP A 210 14.61 8.69 -6.58
C ASP A 210 15.17 8.55 -5.17
N SER A 211 14.86 7.46 -4.47
CA SER A 211 15.45 7.15 -3.15
C SER A 211 15.35 5.66 -2.80
N VAL A 212 16.17 5.24 -1.82
CA VAL A 212 16.10 3.92 -1.16
C VAL A 212 14.70 3.69 -0.57
N ARG A 213 14.13 4.71 0.07
CA ARG A 213 12.77 4.66 0.63
C ARG A 213 11.73 4.36 -0.44
N GLU A 214 11.78 5.07 -1.57
CA GLU A 214 10.79 4.87 -2.64
C GLU A 214 10.89 3.47 -3.26
N ARG A 215 12.11 2.96 -3.43
CA ARG A 215 12.35 1.57 -3.81
C ARG A 215 11.69 0.61 -2.81
N ASP A 216 11.93 0.81 -1.51
CA ASP A 216 11.37 -0.05 -0.46
C ASP A 216 9.85 0.01 -0.40
N ASP A 217 9.29 1.21 -0.59
CA ASP A 217 7.84 1.40 -0.63
C ASP A 217 7.25 0.66 -1.83
N ALA A 218 7.89 0.76 -3.00
CA ALA A 218 7.48 0.02 -4.19
C ALA A 218 7.59 -1.50 -4.02
N LEU A 219 8.64 -2.00 -3.35
CA LEU A 219 8.80 -3.42 -3.03
C LEU A 219 7.65 -3.92 -2.15
N ARG A 220 7.32 -3.19 -1.08
CA ARG A 220 6.21 -3.58 -0.17
C ARG A 220 4.85 -3.56 -0.87
N LEU A 221 4.63 -2.64 -1.83
CA LEU A 221 3.44 -2.66 -2.68
C LEU A 221 3.43 -3.87 -3.63
N HIS A 222 4.58 -4.32 -4.10
CA HIS A 222 4.69 -5.46 -5.02
C HIS A 222 4.55 -6.81 -4.32
N ILE A 223 5.15 -7.02 -3.14
CA ILE A 223 5.18 -8.33 -2.45
C ILE A 223 3.78 -8.95 -2.31
N ARG A 224 2.72 -8.14 -2.04
CA ARG A 224 1.34 -8.62 -1.87
C ARG A 224 0.55 -8.81 -3.17
N ASN A 225 1.05 -8.31 -4.30
CA ASN A 225 0.43 -8.50 -5.61
C ASN A 225 0.81 -9.87 -6.15
N GLY A 226 0.06 -10.91 -5.75
CA GLY A 226 0.25 -12.31 -6.19
C GLY A 226 -0.04 -12.57 -7.67
N LEU A 227 0.07 -11.56 -8.53
CA LEU A 227 -0.29 -11.65 -9.94
C LEU A 227 0.85 -12.17 -10.84
N VAL A 228 2.08 -12.35 -10.32
CA VAL A 228 3.17 -13.04 -11.05
C VAL A 228 4.12 -13.72 -10.04
N PRO A 229 4.58 -14.97 -10.26
CA PRO A 229 5.73 -15.54 -9.55
C PRO A 229 7.00 -14.85 -10.04
N ALA A 230 7.20 -13.60 -9.63
CA ALA A 230 8.35 -12.80 -9.99
C ALA A 230 9.33 -12.70 -8.81
N GLU A 231 10.60 -12.93 -9.09
CA GLU A 231 11.71 -12.68 -8.19
C GLU A 231 12.24 -11.29 -8.45
N ILE A 232 12.32 -10.47 -7.41
CA ILE A 232 12.83 -9.10 -7.53
C ILE A 232 14.26 -9.08 -7.00
N VAL A 233 15.19 -8.64 -7.83
CA VAL A 233 16.58 -8.38 -7.46
C VAL A 233 16.73 -6.89 -7.22
N THR A 234 17.39 -6.51 -6.14
CA THR A 234 17.49 -5.09 -5.77
C THR A 234 18.72 -4.76 -4.95
N ALA A 235 19.27 -3.56 -5.19
CA ALA A 235 20.25 -2.89 -4.35
C ALA A 235 20.09 -1.37 -4.53
N GLY A 236 20.75 -0.58 -3.68
CA GLY A 236 20.81 0.88 -3.80
C GLY A 236 19.48 1.53 -4.10
N ARG A 237 19.26 2.03 -5.32
CA ARG A 237 17.99 2.65 -5.72
C ARG A 237 17.40 2.04 -6.97
N TRP A 238 17.50 0.73 -7.13
CA TRP A 238 17.00 0.04 -8.32
C TRP A 238 16.39 -1.32 -8.02
N THR A 239 15.53 -1.78 -8.93
CA THR A 239 14.96 -3.14 -8.96
C THR A 239 15.10 -3.72 -10.36
N ALA A 240 15.24 -5.04 -10.42
CA ALA A 240 15.17 -5.84 -11.62
C ALA A 240 14.25 -7.04 -11.37
N VAL A 241 13.17 -7.13 -12.11
CA VAL A 241 12.14 -8.15 -11.93
C VAL A 241 12.39 -9.30 -12.90
N TYR A 242 12.45 -10.53 -12.41
CA TYR A 242 12.64 -11.74 -13.21
C TYR A 242 11.52 -12.72 -12.90
N CYS A 243 11.03 -13.49 -13.86
CA CYS A 243 10.16 -14.63 -13.53
C CYS A 243 10.86 -16.00 -13.55
N ASP A 244 12.16 -16.06 -13.91
CA ASP A 244 13.01 -17.22 -13.60
C ASP A 244 13.84 -16.97 -12.34
N PRO A 245 13.63 -17.72 -11.25
CA PRO A 245 14.44 -17.61 -10.03
C PRO A 245 15.93 -17.87 -10.23
N ALA A 246 16.32 -18.69 -11.21
CA ALA A 246 17.73 -18.92 -11.51
C ALA A 246 18.40 -17.69 -12.13
N GLU A 247 17.70 -16.95 -13.00
CA GLU A 247 18.19 -15.68 -13.54
C GLU A 247 18.22 -14.59 -12.47
N ALA A 248 17.20 -14.54 -11.62
CA ALA A 248 17.18 -13.61 -10.49
C ALA A 248 18.39 -13.82 -9.57
N ARG A 249 18.69 -15.08 -9.21
CA ARG A 249 19.86 -15.40 -8.37
C ARG A 249 21.16 -15.02 -9.06
N ARG A 250 21.31 -15.32 -10.35
CA ARG A 250 22.50 -14.90 -11.11
C ARG A 250 22.65 -13.38 -11.19
N ALA A 251 21.55 -12.64 -11.31
CA ALA A 251 21.56 -11.18 -11.30
C ALA A 251 21.94 -10.64 -9.91
N ALA A 252 21.40 -11.22 -8.84
CA ALA A 252 21.76 -10.89 -7.47
C ALA A 252 23.26 -11.12 -7.22
N ASP A 253 23.79 -12.29 -7.60
CA ASP A 253 25.22 -12.61 -7.45
C ASP A 253 26.12 -11.69 -8.30
N ALA A 254 25.71 -11.40 -9.54
CA ALA A 254 26.52 -10.59 -10.47
C ALA A 254 26.55 -9.11 -10.09
N LEU A 255 25.44 -8.58 -9.57
CA LEU A 255 25.31 -7.17 -9.23
C LEU A 255 25.47 -6.90 -7.73
N GLY A 256 25.68 -7.91 -6.89
CA GLY A 256 25.71 -7.75 -5.43
C GLY A 256 24.38 -7.29 -4.84
N GLY A 257 23.25 -7.73 -5.43
CA GLY A 257 21.90 -7.40 -4.98
C GLY A 257 21.31 -8.44 -4.02
N ALA A 258 20.23 -8.06 -3.35
CA ALA A 258 19.39 -8.95 -2.56
C ALA A 258 18.22 -9.49 -3.39
N LEU A 259 17.77 -10.71 -3.07
CA LEU A 259 16.54 -11.29 -3.59
C LEU A 259 15.38 -10.93 -2.67
N VAL A 260 14.29 -10.45 -3.26
CA VAL A 260 13.01 -10.20 -2.61
C VAL A 260 11.98 -11.13 -3.24
N HIS A 261 11.49 -12.06 -2.42
CA HIS A 261 10.49 -13.04 -2.82
C HIS A 261 9.08 -12.48 -2.63
N HIS A 262 8.14 -12.89 -3.51
CA HIS A 262 6.73 -12.76 -3.19
C HIS A 262 6.37 -13.76 -2.08
N GLU A 263 5.88 -13.27 -0.95
CA GLU A 263 5.10 -14.12 -0.05
C GLU A 263 3.71 -14.30 -0.68
N ALA A 264 3.42 -15.50 -1.18
CA ALA A 264 2.04 -15.87 -1.48
C ALA A 264 1.26 -15.72 -0.18
N GLY A 265 0.33 -14.76 -0.14
CA GLY A 265 -0.30 -14.31 1.10
C GLY A 265 -0.86 -15.45 1.94
N SER A 266 -0.14 -15.85 2.98
CA SER A 266 -0.76 -16.27 4.22
C SER A 266 -1.26 -14.99 4.88
N GLY A 267 -2.57 -14.74 4.78
CA GLY A 267 -3.20 -13.77 5.67
C GLY A 267 -2.86 -14.08 7.13
N PRO A 268 -3.05 -13.14 8.06
CA PRO A 268 -2.81 -13.41 9.47
C PRO A 268 -3.61 -14.66 9.88
N ALA A 269 -2.89 -15.70 10.30
CA ALA A 269 -3.47 -16.78 11.06
C ALA A 269 -3.53 -16.31 12.52
N GLY A 270 -4.75 -16.09 13.02
CA GLY A 270 -5.01 -15.76 14.42
C GLY A 270 -5.88 -14.54 14.59
#